data_AF-A0A2M9PFH3-F1
#
_entry.id   AF-A0A2M9PFH3-F1
#
_cell.length_a   1.000
_cell.length_b   1.000
_cell.length_c   1.000
_cell.angle_alpha   90.00
_cell.angle_beta   90.00
_cell.angle_gamma   90.00
#
_symmetry.space_group_name_H-M   'P 1'
#
loop_
_entity.id
_entity.type
_entity.pdbx_description
1 polymer ?
#
loop_
_entity_poly.entity_id
_entity_poly.type
_entity_poly.pdbx_seq_one_letter_code
_entity_poly.pdbx_strand_id
1 'polypeptide(L)'
;MAAAAPTTADLTPPPFQEGLCDWSCGDGTPASLTYEDVPGARLIPDDPGFGDCLELERSESLQRLRYMGELPLHPGMRVEVRLR
;
A
#
# COMPACT_ATOMS: atom_id res chain seq x y z
N MET A 1 -12.66 -1.09 -35.96
CA MET A 1 -12.10 -1.70 -34.73
C MET A 1 -12.83 -1.08 -33.56
N ALA A 2 -13.63 -1.86 -32.83
CA ALA A 2 -14.35 -1.34 -31.65
C ALA A 2 -13.35 -1.09 -30.53
N ALA A 3 -13.35 0.12 -29.95
CA ALA A 3 -12.57 0.41 -28.76
C ALA A 3 -13.09 -0.49 -27.62
N ALA A 4 -12.19 -1.24 -26.98
CA ALA A 4 -12.52 -1.99 -25.78
C ALA A 4 -13.06 -1.03 -24.71
N ALA A 5 -14.13 -1.43 -24.01
CA ALA A 5 -14.66 -0.66 -22.88
C ALA A 5 -13.55 -0.43 -21.84
N PRO A 6 -13.48 0.75 -21.20
CA PRO A 6 -12.47 1.00 -20.18
C PRO A 6 -12.71 0.05 -19.00
N THR A 7 -11.81 -0.91 -18.81
CA THR A 7 -11.77 -1.69 -17.57
C THR A 7 -11.24 -0.76 -16.49
N THR A 8 -12.06 -0.46 -15.48
CA THR A 8 -11.58 0.25 -14.29
C THR A 8 -10.57 -0.66 -13.60
N ALA A 9 -9.29 -0.29 -13.67
CA ALA A 9 -8.24 -0.95 -12.93
C ALA A 9 -8.40 -0.69 -11.43
N ASP A 10 -8.21 -1.72 -10.61
CA ASP A 10 -8.07 -1.53 -9.16
C ASP A 10 -6.69 -0.96 -8.87
N LEU A 11 -6.67 0.22 -8.25
CA LEU A 11 -5.46 0.95 -7.87
C LEU A 11 -5.31 1.04 -6.35
N THR A 12 -6.19 0.36 -5.62
CA THR A 12 -6.17 0.32 -4.16
C THR A 12 -5.13 -0.72 -3.72
N PRO A 13 -4.21 -0.36 -2.81
CA PRO A 13 -3.37 -1.36 -2.16
C PRO A 13 -4.23 -2.44 -1.45
N PRO A 14 -3.71 -3.66 -1.29
CA PRO A 14 -4.36 -4.68 -0.47
C PRO A 14 -4.50 -4.18 0.98
N PRO A 15 -5.42 -4.75 1.78
CA PRO A 15 -5.48 -4.42 3.19
C PRO A 15 -4.22 -4.91 3.93
N PHE A 16 -3.78 -4.18 4.96
CA PHE A 16 -2.56 -4.52 5.72
C PHE A 16 -2.58 -5.93 6.31
N GLN A 17 -3.75 -6.49 6.60
CA GLN A 17 -3.94 -7.85 7.12
C GLN A 17 -3.38 -8.94 6.20
N GLU A 18 -3.17 -8.66 4.92
CA GLU A 18 -2.56 -9.59 3.97
C GLU A 18 -1.03 -9.69 4.12
N GLY A 19 -0.43 -8.85 4.98
CA GLY A 19 1.00 -8.88 5.29
C GLY A 19 1.69 -7.54 5.04
N LEU A 20 2.93 -7.43 5.53
CA LEU A 20 3.73 -6.20 5.48
C LEU A 20 4.92 -6.27 4.51
N CYS A 21 5.04 -7.37 3.75
CA CYS A 21 6.12 -7.59 2.78
C CYS A 21 6.09 -6.59 1.60
N ASP A 22 4.91 -6.12 1.18
CA ASP A 22 4.78 -5.11 0.13
C ASP A 22 4.70 -3.68 0.66
N TRP A 23 4.96 -3.47 1.95
CA TRP A 23 4.84 -2.17 2.61
C TRP A 23 6.20 -1.65 3.06
N SER A 24 6.76 -0.70 2.31
CA SER A 24 8.10 -0.18 2.58
C SER A 24 8.13 0.91 3.64
N CYS A 25 9.17 0.83 4.48
CA CYS A 25 9.59 1.90 5.38
C CYS A 25 10.59 2.89 4.73
N GLY A 26 11.00 2.64 3.48
CA GLY A 26 11.94 3.44 2.71
C GLY A 26 11.29 4.20 1.55
N ASP A 27 11.98 4.26 0.41
CA ASP A 27 11.52 5.00 -0.78
C ASP A 27 10.54 4.21 -1.66
N GLY A 28 10.27 2.94 -1.34
CA GLY A 28 9.29 2.12 -2.05
C GLY A 28 9.78 1.63 -3.42
N THR A 29 11.10 1.58 -3.63
CA THR A 29 11.72 0.99 -4.83
C THR A 29 12.04 -0.49 -4.60
N PRO A 30 12.22 -1.31 -5.65
CA PRO A 30 12.63 -2.70 -5.50
C PRO A 30 13.83 -2.84 -4.55
N ALA A 31 13.79 -3.84 -3.68
CA ALA A 31 14.75 -4.10 -2.60
C ALA A 31 14.82 -3.06 -1.46
N SER A 32 13.89 -2.10 -1.39
CA SER A 32 13.70 -1.30 -0.17
C SER A 32 13.30 -2.20 1.00
N LEU A 33 13.69 -1.83 2.22
CA LEU A 33 13.23 -2.50 3.44
C LEU A 33 11.70 -2.40 3.57
N THR A 34 11.12 -3.47 4.10
CA THR A 34 9.67 -3.65 4.28
C THR A 34 9.35 -3.66 5.78
N TYR A 35 8.09 -3.36 6.13
CA TYR A 35 7.61 -3.45 7.51
C TYR A 35 7.42 -4.88 8.01
N GLU A 36 7.68 -5.89 7.17
CA GLU A 36 7.84 -7.29 7.61
C GLU A 36 9.16 -7.49 8.38
N ASP A 37 10.23 -6.83 7.94
CA ASP A 37 11.59 -7.06 8.45
C ASP A 37 12.06 -6.01 9.47
N VAL A 38 11.33 -4.92 9.64
CA VAL A 38 11.68 -3.85 10.59
C VAL A 38 10.75 -3.83 11.81
N PRO A 39 11.29 -3.61 13.03
CA PRO A 39 10.47 -3.51 14.23
C PRO A 39 9.62 -2.23 14.22
N GLY A 40 8.52 -2.25 14.97
CA GLY A 40 7.66 -1.08 15.17
C GLY A 40 6.38 -1.09 14.34
N ALA A 41 6.18 -2.05 13.44
CA ALA A 41 4.90 -2.30 12.78
C ALA A 41 4.26 -3.60 13.30
N ARG A 42 2.95 -3.57 13.56
CA ARG A 42 2.16 -4.73 14.00
C ARG A 42 0.81 -4.74 13.31
N LEU A 43 0.37 -5.93 12.91
CA LEU A 43 -1.01 -6.16 12.47
C LEU A 43 -1.83 -6.53 13.70
N ILE A 44 -2.85 -5.73 14.00
CA ILE A 44 -3.73 -5.92 15.16
C ILE A 44 -5.10 -6.38 14.63
N PRO A 45 -5.54 -7.61 14.97
CA PRO A 45 -6.87 -8.07 14.63
C PRO A 45 -7.92 -7.49 15.58
N ASP A 46 -9.12 -7.22 15.07
CA ASP A 46 -10.30 -6.85 15.88
C ASP A 46 -10.09 -5.69 16.90
N ASP A 47 -9.28 -4.68 16.58
CA ASP A 47 -9.03 -3.56 17.49
C ASP A 47 -10.31 -2.74 17.74
N PRO A 48 -10.68 -2.43 19.00
CA PRO A 48 -11.88 -1.66 19.32
C PRO A 48 -11.91 -0.28 18.64
N GLY A 49 -12.74 -0.16 17.61
CA GLY A 49 -12.96 1.09 16.86
C GLY A 49 -12.18 1.16 15.54
N PHE A 50 -11.23 0.26 15.31
CA PHE A 50 -10.42 0.21 14.10
C PHE A 50 -10.53 -1.11 13.32
N GLY A 51 -11.02 -2.18 13.96
CA GLY A 51 -11.07 -3.51 13.35
C GLY A 51 -9.66 -4.03 13.07
N ASP A 52 -9.50 -4.77 11.98
CA ASP A 52 -8.19 -5.23 11.52
C ASP A 52 -7.36 -4.04 11.02
N CYS A 53 -6.31 -3.70 11.77
CA CYS A 53 -5.56 -2.47 11.52
C CYS A 53 -4.05 -2.66 11.64
N LEU A 54 -3.33 -1.70 11.06
CA LEU A 54 -1.89 -1.54 11.24
C LEU A 54 -1.65 -0.62 12.44
N GLU A 55 -0.95 -1.13 13.45
CA GLU A 55 -0.30 -0.32 14.47
C GLU A 55 1.13 0.00 14.04
N LEU A 56 1.50 1.28 14.06
CA LEU A 56 2.83 1.76 13.69
C LEU A 56 3.41 2.67 14.78
N GLU A 57 4.50 2.23 15.40
CA GLU A 57 5.26 3.01 16.37
C GLU A 57 6.11 4.05 15.64
N ARG A 58 6.01 5.31 16.10
CA ARG A 58 6.75 6.41 15.50
C ARG A 58 8.18 6.48 16.00
N SER A 59 9.13 6.13 15.13
CA SER A 59 10.58 6.19 15.39
C SER A 59 11.29 7.35 14.68
N GLU A 60 10.67 7.96 13.68
CA GLU A 60 11.25 9.03 12.86
C GLU A 60 10.38 10.30 12.83
N SER A 61 11.02 11.44 12.56
CA SER A 61 10.30 12.69 12.33
C SER A 61 9.40 12.60 11.08
N LEU A 62 9.87 11.94 10.03
CA LEU A 62 9.11 11.57 8.84
C LEU A 62 9.15 10.07 8.62
N GLN A 63 8.16 9.37 9.14
CA GLN A 63 8.00 7.94 8.92
C GLN A 63 7.25 7.69 7.60
N ARG A 64 7.83 6.85 6.74
CA ARG A 64 7.26 6.51 5.44
C ARG A 64 6.49 5.20 5.53
N LEU A 65 5.40 5.10 4.80
CA LEU A 65 4.64 3.86 4.58
C LEU A 65 4.19 3.85 3.12
N ARG A 66 4.77 2.95 2.31
CA ARG A 66 4.57 2.94 0.85
C ARG A 66 4.26 1.53 0.37
N TYR A 67 3.14 1.37 -0.34
CA TYR A 67 2.87 0.13 -1.06
C TYR A 67 3.83 -0.05 -2.24
N MET A 68 4.36 -1.25 -2.42
CA MET A 68 5.37 -1.61 -3.41
C MET A 68 4.91 -2.62 -4.46
N GLY A 69 3.66 -3.08 -4.41
CA GLY A 69 3.15 -4.03 -5.40
C GLY A 69 3.00 -3.41 -6.79
N GLU A 70 2.99 -4.27 -7.80
CA GLU A 70 2.80 -3.86 -9.19
C GLU A 70 1.36 -3.34 -9.39
N LEU A 71 1.25 -2.08 -9.77
CA LEU A 71 -0.04 -1.53 -10.22
C LEU A 71 -0.26 -1.91 -11.69
N PRO A 72 -1.50 -2.26 -12.10
CA PRO A 72 -1.84 -2.64 -13.47
C PRO A 72 -1.87 -1.41 -14.41
N LEU A 73 -0.75 -0.69 -14.50
CA LEU A 73 -0.57 0.51 -15.32
C LEU A 73 0.11 0.13 -16.63
N HIS A 74 -0.47 0.60 -17.73
CA HIS A 74 0.03 0.38 -19.09
C HIS A 74 0.23 1.70 -19.82
N PRO A 75 1.09 1.74 -20.86
CA PRO A 75 1.26 2.93 -21.69
C PRO A 75 -0.08 3.43 -22.24
N GLY A 76 -0.30 4.75 -22.16
CA GLY A 76 -1.55 5.39 -22.61
C GLY A 76 -2.64 5.50 -21.53
N MET A 77 -2.44 4.92 -20.34
CA MET A 77 -3.33 5.13 -19.20
C MET A 77 -3.08 6.47 -18.51
N ARG A 78 -4.13 7.01 -17.87
CA ARG A 78 -4.06 8.17 -16.97
C ARG A 78 -4.60 7.77 -15.61
N VAL A 79 -3.83 8.03 -14.56
CA VAL A 79 -4.30 7.90 -13.17
C VAL A 79 -4.89 9.24 -12.73
N GLU A 80 -6.08 9.21 -12.15
CA GLU A 80 -6.72 10.37 -11.54
C GLU A 80 -6.92 10.10 -10.06
N VAL A 81 -6.32 10.94 -9.21
CA VAL A 81 -6.45 10.85 -7.76
C VAL A 81 -7.48 11.88 -7.31
N ARG A 82 -8.51 11.42 -6.59
CA ARG A 82 -9.52 12.28 -5.97
C ARG A 82 -9.51 12.04 -4.48
N LEU A 83 -9.35 13.12 -3.71
CA LEU A 83 -9.65 13.09 -2.29
C LEU A 83 -11.18 13.06 -2.14
N ARG A 84 -11.69 12.19 -1.26
CA ARG A 84 -13.10 12.15 -0.89
C ARG A 84 -13.35 12.98 0.36
#